data_AF-A0A1L7SH72-F1
#
_entry.id   AF-A0A1L7SH72-F1
#
_cell.length_a   1.000
_cell.length_b   1.000
_cell.length_c   1.000
_cell.angle_alpha   90.00
_cell.angle_beta   90.00
_cell.angle_gamma   90.00
#
_symmetry.space_group_name_H-M   'P 1'
#
loop_
_entity.id
_entity.type
_entity.pdbx_description
1 polymer ?
#
loop_
_entity_poly.entity_id
_entity_poly.type
_entity_poly.pdbx_seq_one_letter_code
_entity_poly.pdbx_strand_id
1 'polypeptide(L)'
;MLSPNPNTDIPTPMIDAATYYDVASQQLHLVITYSSGISLRPDSIEVNLITGQSTDTTMVGNGNPTFPANSNTGTIEVPLSLASASKGGQITVAGLVAGNNSWESSPPSVPWPIPAINSSPFTSGLTATFTSLGSVELTWTWIPDTSATAQQVSLTIEGQTLVTTMVAKTGPTGNTTFTMTQANKLFTPGRKFIIQCTPIEPGLWATPVNTTFSIPKSSSMTSISLNNSPVVSPESTITSLSVQGTNTMQLWWGTSQGAIETAEFPLQRFQPETTQFAGASTIPGTGSCLASASVNSTNQQVWWITETGAIDGQVNSGKGWAPPGTGPGEVFPFNKASTASTVNGGSMASLILQYNLGAILFWVDPKGAIGCCRWLASSGWQDVFNALSPGTASPDSQLTTLSFGSTAYVFCVSEEGAVVGGSWSDATGTLGLMSPITVASSGNAAPGGGIGSFSVSDTVGGNSQEIAVLWTTPKNSIEIAFVYEESYSFRNFQQPLTVAQSVLAGTGIAVYATTANQCSIWWIGQYGDLRRTTVDPTKVSSTPTPNWPVFEEVGPGFCRQTRSLIVQKLSGTQFDVFYVNTKGALAGLAYSL
;
A
#
# COMPACT_ATOMS: atom_id res chain seq x y z
N MET A 1 -47.96 -16.22 -79.59
CA MET A 1 -47.36 -15.15 -78.77
C MET A 1 -47.18 -15.72 -77.38
N LEU A 2 -45.94 -16.02 -77.01
CA LEU A 2 -45.57 -16.47 -75.67
C LEU A 2 -45.70 -15.26 -74.72
N SER A 3 -46.46 -15.45 -73.64
CA SER A 3 -46.54 -14.48 -72.54
C SER A 3 -45.15 -14.23 -71.95
N PRO A 4 -44.81 -13.01 -71.54
CA PRO A 4 -43.50 -12.74 -70.95
C PRO A 4 -43.39 -13.49 -69.62
N ASN A 5 -42.29 -14.22 -69.45
CA ASN A 5 -41.86 -14.74 -68.17
C ASN A 5 -41.59 -13.53 -67.25
N PRO A 6 -42.31 -13.34 -66.12
CA PRO A 6 -42.02 -12.24 -65.22
C PRO A 6 -40.66 -12.54 -64.57
N ASN A 7 -39.70 -11.64 -64.77
CA ASN A 7 -38.37 -11.59 -64.16
C ASN A 7 -38.21 -12.48 -62.91
N THR A 8 -37.53 -13.60 -63.07
CA THR A 8 -37.07 -14.53 -62.02
C THR A 8 -35.76 -14.07 -61.38
N ASP A 9 -35.52 -12.75 -61.31
CA ASP A 9 -34.31 -12.19 -60.73
C ASP A 9 -34.70 -11.49 -59.43
N ILE A 10 -34.58 -12.21 -58.30
CA ILE A 10 -34.58 -11.56 -56.99
C ILE A 10 -33.43 -10.54 -57.01
N PRO A 11 -33.69 -9.24 -56.77
CA PRO A 11 -32.63 -8.24 -56.65
C PRO A 11 -31.64 -8.66 -55.54
N THR A 12 -30.34 -8.50 -55.81
CA THR A 12 -29.31 -8.76 -54.79
C THR A 12 -29.56 -7.87 -53.56
N PRO A 13 -29.76 -8.45 -52.35
CA PRO A 13 -29.92 -7.67 -51.14
C PRO A 13 -28.63 -6.89 -50.83
N MET A 14 -28.75 -5.76 -50.14
CA MET A 14 -27.63 -5.07 -49.50
C MET A 14 -27.79 -5.16 -47.98
N ILE A 15 -26.70 -5.44 -47.25
CA ILE A 15 -26.70 -5.37 -45.78
C ILE A 15 -26.61 -3.90 -45.34
N ASP A 16 -27.52 -3.49 -44.47
CA ASP A 16 -27.54 -2.15 -43.88
C ASP A 16 -26.55 -2.03 -42.71
N ALA A 17 -26.03 -0.82 -42.47
CA ALA A 17 -25.13 -0.50 -41.37
C ALA A 17 -25.76 -0.74 -39.98
N ALA A 18 -27.09 -0.83 -39.90
CA ALA A 18 -27.83 -1.19 -38.69
C ALA A 18 -27.73 -2.68 -38.31
N THR A 19 -27.10 -3.53 -39.13
CA THR A 19 -26.88 -4.96 -38.84
C THR A 19 -25.88 -5.12 -37.68
N TYR A 20 -26.22 -5.91 -36.67
CA TYR A 20 -25.36 -6.16 -35.50
C TYR A 20 -25.53 -7.59 -34.94
N TYR A 21 -24.58 -8.03 -34.11
CA TYR A 21 -24.65 -9.32 -33.40
C TYR A 21 -24.93 -9.09 -31.91
N ASP A 22 -25.96 -9.73 -31.37
CA ASP A 22 -26.30 -9.73 -29.96
C ASP A 22 -25.72 -10.98 -29.25
N VAL A 23 -24.75 -10.75 -28.38
CA VAL A 23 -24.10 -11.80 -27.59
C VAL A 23 -25.02 -12.40 -26.52
N ALA A 24 -25.95 -11.61 -25.96
CA ALA A 24 -26.81 -12.09 -24.88
C ALA A 24 -27.79 -13.16 -25.37
N SER A 25 -28.34 -12.94 -26.57
CA SER A 25 -29.27 -13.87 -27.22
C SER A 25 -28.59 -14.85 -28.19
N GLN A 26 -27.30 -14.65 -28.50
CA GLN A 26 -26.56 -15.34 -29.56
C GLN A 26 -27.27 -15.27 -30.92
N GLN A 27 -27.76 -14.08 -31.26
CA GLN A 27 -28.49 -13.81 -32.51
C GLN A 27 -27.77 -12.75 -33.34
N LEU A 28 -27.72 -12.97 -34.65
CA LEU A 28 -27.35 -11.95 -35.63
C LEU A 28 -28.64 -11.23 -36.07
N HIS A 29 -28.73 -9.95 -35.70
CA HIS A 29 -29.77 -9.03 -36.16
C HIS A 29 -29.40 -8.53 -37.55
N LEU A 30 -29.91 -9.20 -38.58
CA LEU A 30 -29.57 -8.91 -39.97
C LEU A 30 -30.58 -7.95 -40.59
N VAL A 31 -30.10 -6.76 -40.99
CA VAL A 31 -30.88 -5.71 -41.64
C VAL A 31 -30.53 -5.68 -43.12
N ILE A 32 -31.51 -5.96 -43.99
CA ILE A 32 -31.32 -6.11 -45.43
C ILE A 32 -32.21 -5.15 -46.20
N THR A 33 -31.64 -4.51 -47.23
CA THR A 33 -32.32 -3.55 -48.10
C THR A 33 -32.29 -4.04 -49.54
N TYR A 34 -33.45 -4.07 -50.19
CA TYR A 34 -33.59 -4.43 -51.60
C TYR A 34 -33.74 -3.19 -52.49
N SER A 35 -33.04 -3.17 -53.62
CA SER A 35 -32.97 -2.01 -54.52
C SER A 35 -34.19 -1.85 -55.43
N SER A 36 -34.96 -2.93 -55.68
CA SER A 36 -36.15 -2.88 -56.51
C SER A 36 -37.44 -2.74 -55.68
N GLY A 37 -38.52 -2.26 -56.32
CA GLY A 37 -39.78 -1.92 -55.67
C GLY A 37 -40.41 -3.06 -54.86
N ILE A 38 -41.32 -2.69 -53.97
CA ILE A 38 -42.01 -3.51 -52.95
C ILE A 38 -42.51 -4.89 -53.43
N SER A 39 -42.76 -5.05 -54.75
CA SER A 39 -43.34 -6.24 -55.39
C SER A 39 -42.38 -7.41 -55.67
N LEU A 40 -41.07 -7.29 -55.38
CA LEU A 40 -40.05 -8.33 -55.68
C LEU A 40 -39.29 -8.78 -54.42
N ARG A 41 -39.99 -8.93 -53.28
CA ARG A 41 -39.39 -9.37 -52.01
C ARG A 41 -39.43 -10.89 -51.89
N PRO A 42 -38.41 -11.53 -51.30
CA PRO A 42 -38.48 -12.94 -50.98
C PRO A 42 -39.41 -13.19 -49.78
N ASP A 43 -40.11 -14.33 -49.81
CA ASP A 43 -40.99 -14.78 -48.71
C ASP A 43 -40.18 -15.31 -47.52
N SER A 44 -39.03 -15.91 -47.83
CA SER A 44 -38.10 -16.50 -46.88
C SER A 44 -36.67 -16.27 -47.36
N ILE A 45 -35.75 -16.13 -46.43
CA ILE A 45 -34.32 -16.02 -46.72
C ILE A 45 -33.55 -17.12 -46.02
N GLU A 46 -32.48 -17.57 -46.66
CA GLU A 46 -31.49 -18.48 -46.12
C GLU A 46 -30.18 -17.71 -45.92
N VAL A 47 -29.61 -17.82 -44.72
CA VAL A 47 -28.36 -17.16 -44.35
C VAL A 47 -27.29 -18.23 -44.21
N ASN A 48 -26.24 -18.07 -45.00
CA ASN A 48 -25.13 -19.00 -45.12
C ASN A 48 -23.86 -18.36 -44.61
N LEU A 49 -23.07 -19.12 -43.84
CA LEU A 49 -21.79 -18.70 -43.28
C LEU A 49 -20.64 -19.36 -44.04
N ILE A 50 -19.65 -18.56 -44.38
CA ILE A 50 -18.36 -18.96 -44.96
C ILE A 50 -17.30 -18.73 -43.89
N THR A 51 -16.64 -19.80 -43.42
CA THR A 51 -15.58 -19.70 -42.39
C THR A 51 -14.21 -20.05 -42.98
N GLY A 52 -13.20 -19.20 -42.72
CA GLY A 52 -11.81 -19.46 -43.12
C GLY A 52 -11.53 -19.42 -44.63
N GLN A 53 -10.55 -20.22 -45.10
CA GLN A 53 -10.13 -20.33 -46.51
C GLN A 53 -10.97 -21.33 -47.34
N SER A 54 -12.08 -21.85 -46.81
CA SER A 54 -12.97 -22.76 -47.56
C SER A 54 -14.02 -21.98 -48.35
N THR A 55 -14.39 -22.48 -49.53
CA THR A 55 -15.52 -21.99 -50.32
C THR A 55 -16.86 -22.61 -49.91
N ASP A 56 -16.85 -23.56 -48.96
CA ASP A 56 -18.05 -24.27 -48.54
C ASP A 56 -18.92 -23.38 -47.63
N THR A 57 -20.20 -23.26 -47.98
CA THR A 57 -21.20 -22.54 -47.21
C THR A 57 -21.90 -23.46 -46.22
N THR A 58 -22.07 -23.02 -44.98
CA THR A 58 -22.90 -23.70 -43.97
C THR A 58 -24.12 -22.86 -43.66
N MET A 59 -25.33 -23.41 -43.78
CA MET A 59 -26.57 -22.71 -43.41
C MET A 59 -26.58 -22.44 -41.90
N VAL A 60 -26.68 -21.16 -41.52
CA VAL A 60 -26.73 -20.72 -40.11
C VAL A 60 -28.12 -20.26 -39.68
N GLY A 61 -29.01 -19.98 -40.63
CA GLY A 61 -30.42 -19.85 -40.32
C GLY A 61 -31.28 -19.62 -41.55
N ASN A 62 -32.59 -19.76 -41.35
CA ASN A 62 -33.61 -19.46 -42.33
C ASN A 62 -34.80 -18.79 -41.65
N GLY A 63 -35.56 -17.99 -42.39
CA GLY A 63 -36.73 -17.34 -41.82
C GLY A 63 -37.34 -16.28 -42.70
N ASN A 64 -38.51 -15.79 -42.27
CA ASN A 64 -39.25 -14.77 -43.00
C ASN A 64 -38.79 -13.39 -42.51
N PRO A 65 -38.18 -12.55 -43.37
CA PRO A 65 -37.81 -11.20 -42.98
C PRO A 65 -39.06 -10.35 -42.70
N THR A 66 -39.01 -9.54 -41.67
CA THR A 66 -40.08 -8.59 -41.34
C THR A 66 -39.81 -7.27 -42.03
N PHE A 67 -40.74 -6.81 -42.87
CA PHE A 67 -40.64 -5.52 -43.55
C PHE A 67 -41.67 -4.53 -42.98
N PRO A 68 -41.27 -3.34 -42.54
CA PRO A 68 -42.20 -2.26 -42.25
C PRO A 68 -43.04 -1.88 -43.49
N ALA A 69 -44.26 -1.38 -43.26
CA ALA A 69 -45.15 -0.94 -44.33
C ALA A 69 -44.43 0.09 -45.22
N ASN A 70 -44.46 -0.15 -46.53
CA ASN A 70 -43.81 0.70 -47.55
C ASN A 70 -42.27 0.82 -47.45
N SER A 71 -41.58 -0.05 -46.71
CA SER A 71 -40.11 -0.06 -46.59
C SER A 71 -39.47 -1.19 -47.38
N ASN A 72 -38.43 -0.91 -48.17
CA ASN A 72 -37.61 -1.93 -48.83
C ASN A 72 -36.51 -2.53 -47.93
N THR A 73 -36.43 -2.05 -46.69
CA THR A 73 -35.54 -2.56 -45.65
C THR A 73 -36.32 -3.47 -44.73
N GLY A 74 -35.82 -4.69 -44.51
CA GLY A 74 -36.40 -5.68 -43.61
C GLY A 74 -35.37 -6.23 -42.63
N THR A 75 -35.86 -6.86 -41.57
CA THR A 75 -35.04 -7.41 -40.48
C THR A 75 -35.30 -8.89 -40.29
N ILE A 76 -34.26 -9.64 -39.96
CA ILE A 76 -34.36 -11.05 -39.56
C ILE A 76 -33.39 -11.36 -38.41
N GLU A 77 -33.84 -12.20 -37.49
CA GLU A 77 -33.01 -12.75 -36.43
C GLU A 77 -32.47 -14.11 -36.85
N VAL A 78 -31.15 -14.25 -36.86
CA VAL A 78 -30.48 -15.49 -37.26
C VAL A 78 -29.75 -16.06 -36.04
N PRO A 79 -30.09 -17.28 -35.57
CA PRO A 79 -29.33 -17.94 -34.52
C PRO A 79 -27.90 -18.17 -35.00
N LEU A 80 -26.91 -17.58 -34.33
CA LEU A 80 -25.52 -17.76 -34.70
C LEU A 80 -24.71 -17.93 -33.42
N SER A 81 -24.16 -19.12 -33.21
CA SER A 81 -23.38 -19.39 -32.00
C SER A 81 -22.18 -18.44 -31.88
N LEU A 82 -21.84 -18.05 -30.66
CA LEU A 82 -20.71 -17.14 -30.42
C LEU A 82 -19.39 -17.70 -30.96
N ALA A 83 -19.20 -19.03 -30.89
CA ALA A 83 -18.03 -19.71 -31.43
C ALA A 83 -17.88 -19.58 -32.95
N SER A 84 -19.01 -19.55 -33.66
CA SER A 84 -19.02 -19.34 -35.12
C SER A 84 -18.88 -17.85 -35.45
N ALA A 85 -19.57 -17.00 -34.70
CA ALA A 85 -19.47 -15.55 -34.85
C ALA A 85 -18.04 -15.07 -34.60
N SER A 86 -17.32 -15.58 -33.59
CA SER A 86 -16.01 -15.09 -33.18
C SER A 86 -14.84 -15.51 -34.09
N LYS A 87 -14.99 -16.56 -34.90
CA LYS A 87 -13.92 -17.09 -35.79
C LYS A 87 -13.63 -16.21 -37.00
N GLY A 88 -14.43 -15.17 -37.25
CA GLY A 88 -14.40 -14.48 -38.53
C GLY A 88 -15.15 -15.27 -39.60
N GLY A 89 -15.55 -14.56 -40.65
CA GLY A 89 -16.22 -15.18 -41.78
C GLY A 89 -16.94 -14.16 -42.64
N GLN A 90 -17.55 -14.69 -43.69
CA GLN A 90 -18.44 -13.94 -44.56
C GLN A 90 -19.84 -14.57 -44.54
N ILE A 91 -20.85 -13.74 -44.77
CA ILE A 91 -22.25 -14.13 -44.84
C ILE A 91 -22.72 -13.96 -46.28
N THR A 92 -23.48 -14.94 -46.75
CA THR A 92 -24.27 -14.84 -47.98
C THR A 92 -25.74 -15.05 -47.64
N VAL A 93 -26.62 -14.41 -48.40
CA VAL A 93 -28.07 -14.50 -48.24
C VAL A 93 -28.68 -14.97 -49.55
N ALA A 94 -29.55 -15.98 -49.50
CA ALA A 94 -30.35 -16.44 -50.63
C ALA A 94 -31.84 -16.23 -50.34
N GLY A 95 -32.65 -15.98 -51.37
CA GLY A 95 -34.09 -15.74 -51.23
C GLY A 95 -34.95 -16.84 -51.85
N LEU A 96 -36.11 -17.10 -51.26
CA LEU A 96 -37.15 -17.96 -51.81
C LEU A 96 -38.29 -17.12 -52.38
N VAL A 97 -38.63 -17.31 -53.66
CA VAL A 97 -39.75 -16.61 -54.33
C VAL A 97 -41.06 -17.37 -54.12
N ALA A 98 -42.13 -16.62 -53.85
CA ALA A 98 -43.50 -17.11 -53.79
C ALA A 98 -43.87 -17.89 -55.07
N GLY A 99 -44.15 -19.19 -54.94
CA GLY A 99 -44.74 -20.00 -56.01
C GLY A 99 -43.78 -20.86 -56.86
N ASN A 100 -42.46 -20.86 -56.61
CA ASN A 100 -41.52 -21.70 -57.38
C ASN A 100 -40.84 -22.85 -56.58
N ASN A 101 -40.97 -22.92 -55.26
CA ASN A 101 -40.30 -23.93 -54.39
C ASN A 101 -38.78 -24.11 -54.62
N SER A 102 -38.14 -23.25 -55.40
CA SER A 102 -36.71 -23.26 -55.71
C SER A 102 -36.06 -22.01 -55.12
N TRP A 103 -34.98 -22.21 -54.37
CA TRP A 103 -34.14 -21.12 -53.91
C TRP A 103 -33.46 -20.46 -55.10
N GLU A 104 -33.75 -19.19 -55.35
CA GLU A 104 -33.09 -18.41 -56.38
C GLU A 104 -31.94 -17.65 -55.71
N SER A 105 -30.75 -18.25 -55.78
CA SER A 105 -29.53 -17.59 -55.32
C SER A 105 -28.92 -16.82 -56.48
N SER A 106 -29.00 -15.49 -56.41
CA SER A 106 -27.84 -14.69 -56.82
C SER A 106 -27.14 -14.33 -55.52
N PRO A 107 -26.08 -15.05 -55.11
CA PRO A 107 -25.23 -14.60 -54.02
C PRO A 107 -24.86 -13.14 -54.28
N PRO A 108 -24.69 -12.30 -53.25
CA PRO A 108 -24.05 -11.02 -53.48
C PRO A 108 -22.74 -11.25 -54.21
N SER A 109 -22.42 -10.38 -55.16
CA SER A 109 -21.17 -10.45 -55.93
C SER A 109 -19.94 -10.45 -55.03
N VAL A 110 -20.09 -10.01 -53.77
CA VAL A 110 -19.09 -10.06 -52.71
C VAL A 110 -19.79 -10.49 -51.41
N PRO A 111 -19.38 -11.61 -50.78
CA PRO A 111 -19.88 -11.99 -49.46
C PRO A 111 -19.58 -10.92 -48.40
N TRP A 112 -20.49 -10.71 -47.45
CA TRP A 112 -20.37 -9.64 -46.46
C TRP A 112 -19.61 -10.09 -45.22
N PRO A 113 -18.72 -9.27 -44.64
CA PRO A 113 -18.14 -9.60 -43.34
C PRO A 113 -19.23 -9.68 -42.27
N ILE A 114 -19.10 -10.60 -41.31
CA ILE A 114 -19.91 -10.58 -40.10
C ILE A 114 -19.68 -9.22 -39.41
N PRO A 115 -20.74 -8.49 -38.98
CA PRO A 115 -20.58 -7.25 -38.24
C PRO A 115 -19.74 -7.45 -36.98
N ALA A 116 -18.98 -6.43 -36.60
CA ALA A 116 -18.27 -6.48 -35.34
C ALA A 116 -19.26 -6.58 -34.17
N ILE A 117 -19.04 -7.56 -33.30
CA ILE A 117 -19.65 -7.74 -32.00
C ILE A 117 -19.40 -6.47 -31.18
N ASN A 118 -20.48 -5.76 -30.90
CA ASN A 118 -20.50 -4.46 -30.21
C ASN A 118 -20.68 -4.58 -28.69
N SER A 119 -20.82 -5.81 -28.18
CA SER A 119 -20.88 -6.07 -26.74
C SER A 119 -19.48 -6.19 -26.12
N SER A 120 -19.41 -5.96 -24.81
CA SER A 120 -18.18 -6.15 -24.02
C SER A 120 -17.66 -7.59 -24.14
N PRO A 121 -16.32 -7.82 -24.24
CA PRO A 121 -15.72 -9.16 -24.18
C PRO A 121 -15.74 -9.76 -22.75
N PHE A 122 -16.52 -9.20 -21.83
CA PHE A 122 -16.64 -9.64 -20.44
C PHE A 122 -18.09 -9.98 -20.10
N THR A 123 -18.36 -11.20 -19.63
CA THR A 123 -19.65 -11.60 -19.04
C THR A 123 -19.77 -11.22 -17.55
N SER A 124 -18.64 -10.97 -16.88
CA SER A 124 -18.53 -10.53 -15.48
C SER A 124 -17.60 -9.32 -15.38
N GLY A 125 -17.87 -8.39 -14.45
CA GLY A 125 -17.05 -7.19 -14.29
C GLY A 125 -15.60 -7.55 -13.94
N LEU A 126 -14.64 -6.92 -14.63
CA LEU A 126 -13.22 -6.99 -14.27
C LEU A 126 -13.05 -6.53 -12.82
N THR A 127 -12.40 -7.33 -11.98
CA THR A 127 -12.09 -6.99 -10.59
C THR A 127 -10.60 -6.72 -10.42
N ALA A 128 -10.28 -5.75 -9.56
CA ALA A 128 -8.92 -5.38 -9.21
C ALA A 128 -8.73 -5.48 -7.69
N THR A 129 -7.70 -6.18 -7.25
CA THR A 129 -7.29 -6.32 -5.85
C THR A 129 -5.85 -5.88 -5.67
N PHE A 130 -5.53 -5.24 -4.55
CA PHE A 130 -4.17 -4.85 -4.24
C PHE A 130 -3.46 -5.95 -3.49
N THR A 131 -2.24 -6.27 -3.92
CA THR A 131 -1.39 -7.24 -3.23
C THR A 131 -0.63 -6.55 -2.09
N SER A 132 -0.11 -7.36 -1.17
CA SER A 132 0.77 -6.91 -0.09
C SER A 132 2.08 -6.26 -0.56
N LEU A 133 2.42 -6.32 -1.84
CA LEU A 133 3.56 -5.63 -2.44
C LEU A 133 3.20 -4.26 -3.05
N GLY A 134 1.93 -3.88 -3.08
CA GLY A 134 1.46 -2.66 -3.77
C GLY A 134 1.09 -2.88 -5.23
N SER A 135 1.21 -4.10 -5.73
CA SER A 135 0.82 -4.46 -7.09
C SER A 135 -0.71 -4.57 -7.21
N VAL A 136 -1.22 -4.46 -8.43
CA VAL A 136 -2.63 -4.71 -8.73
C VAL A 136 -2.76 -6.07 -9.39
N GLU A 137 -3.49 -6.96 -8.74
CA GLU A 137 -3.94 -8.21 -9.33
C GLU A 137 -5.32 -7.98 -9.97
N LEU A 138 -5.46 -8.44 -11.20
CA LEU A 138 -6.68 -8.37 -11.99
C LEU A 138 -7.22 -9.76 -12.21
N THR A 139 -8.53 -9.90 -12.06
CA THR A 139 -9.25 -11.15 -12.30
C THR A 139 -10.52 -10.88 -13.09
N TRP A 140 -10.81 -11.76 -14.04
CA TRP A 140 -12.02 -11.70 -14.87
C TRP A 140 -12.41 -13.10 -15.36
N THR A 141 -13.64 -13.22 -15.85
CA THR A 141 -14.11 -14.45 -16.50
C THR A 141 -14.00 -14.29 -18.02
N TRP A 142 -13.43 -15.30 -18.68
CA TRP A 142 -13.50 -15.40 -20.14
C TRP A 142 -14.94 -15.69 -20.56
N ILE A 143 -15.36 -15.12 -21.69
CA ILE A 143 -16.65 -15.50 -22.26
C ILE A 143 -16.58 -17.00 -22.67
N PRO A 144 -17.56 -17.82 -22.28
CA PRO A 144 -17.68 -19.19 -22.74
C PRO A 144 -17.68 -19.27 -24.26
N ASP A 145 -17.13 -20.33 -24.83
CA ASP A 145 -17.22 -20.66 -26.27
C ASP A 145 -16.63 -19.64 -27.26
N THR A 146 -15.83 -18.67 -26.81
CA THR A 146 -15.05 -17.81 -27.73
C THR A 146 -13.85 -18.54 -28.32
N SER A 147 -13.56 -18.29 -29.60
CA SER A 147 -12.32 -18.71 -30.26
C SER A 147 -11.07 -18.00 -29.74
N ALA A 148 -11.22 -16.82 -29.11
CA ALA A 148 -10.10 -16.02 -28.60
C ALA A 148 -9.14 -16.85 -27.73
N THR A 149 -7.89 -16.95 -28.20
CA THR A 149 -6.80 -17.70 -27.55
C THR A 149 -5.99 -16.85 -26.57
N ALA A 150 -6.03 -15.52 -26.71
CA ALA A 150 -5.37 -14.57 -25.83
C ALA A 150 -6.06 -13.21 -25.82
N GLN A 151 -5.78 -12.43 -24.77
CA GLN A 151 -6.18 -11.03 -24.62
C GLN A 151 -4.96 -10.17 -24.36
N GLN A 152 -4.93 -9.00 -25.00
CA GLN A 152 -3.98 -7.96 -24.71
C GLN A 152 -4.57 -7.10 -23.59
N VAL A 153 -3.85 -6.98 -22.48
CA VAL A 153 -4.26 -6.19 -21.32
C VAL A 153 -3.26 -5.05 -21.15
N SER A 154 -3.74 -3.82 -21.19
CA SER A 154 -2.92 -2.62 -21.07
C SER A 154 -3.30 -1.83 -19.82
N LEU A 155 -2.30 -1.42 -19.06
CA LEU A 155 -2.43 -0.52 -17.91
C LEU A 155 -2.14 0.91 -18.35
N THR A 156 -3.09 1.80 -18.10
CA THR A 156 -2.94 3.24 -18.34
C THR A 156 -3.14 4.00 -17.03
N ILE A 157 -2.21 4.90 -16.71
CA ILE A 157 -2.30 5.80 -15.56
C ILE A 157 -2.02 7.21 -16.07
N GLU A 158 -2.84 8.19 -15.69
CA GLU A 158 -2.68 9.60 -16.09
C GLU A 158 -2.59 9.81 -17.62
N GLY A 159 -3.30 8.97 -18.39
CA GLY A 159 -3.30 9.03 -19.85
C GLY A 159 -2.06 8.45 -20.52
N GLN A 160 -1.10 7.91 -19.76
CA GLN A 160 0.06 7.20 -20.28
C GLN A 160 -0.15 5.68 -20.17
N THR A 161 -0.07 4.98 -21.30
CA THR A 161 -0.02 3.51 -21.31
C THR A 161 1.36 3.08 -20.83
N LEU A 162 1.43 2.46 -19.66
CA LEU A 162 2.70 2.12 -19.01
C LEU A 162 3.18 0.73 -19.39
N VAL A 163 2.26 -0.22 -19.52
CA VAL A 163 2.57 -1.61 -19.81
C VAL A 163 1.43 -2.26 -20.54
N THR A 164 1.78 -3.14 -21.47
CA THR A 164 0.86 -4.01 -22.19
C THR A 164 1.36 -5.44 -22.06
N THR A 165 0.48 -6.34 -21.66
CA THR A 165 0.78 -7.76 -21.46
C THR A 165 -0.17 -8.65 -22.22
N MET A 166 0.30 -9.86 -22.51
CA MET A 166 -0.44 -10.89 -23.23
C MET A 166 -0.90 -11.94 -22.23
N VAL A 167 -2.20 -12.17 -22.15
CA VAL A 167 -2.78 -13.17 -21.25
C VAL A 167 -3.42 -14.27 -22.10
N ALA A 168 -2.80 -15.45 -22.08
CA ALA A 168 -3.32 -16.62 -22.78
C ALA A 168 -4.52 -17.22 -22.04
N LYS A 169 -5.51 -17.72 -22.80
CA LYS A 169 -6.67 -18.44 -22.25
C LYS A 169 -6.24 -19.86 -21.87
N THR A 170 -6.03 -20.10 -20.57
CA THR A 170 -5.70 -21.42 -20.00
C THR A 170 -6.87 -22.08 -19.26
N GLY A 171 -7.98 -21.36 -19.09
CA GLY A 171 -9.17 -21.81 -18.37
C GLY A 171 -10.31 -20.79 -18.44
N PRO A 172 -11.38 -20.96 -17.64
CA PRO A 172 -12.53 -20.05 -17.63
C PRO A 172 -12.21 -18.70 -16.96
N THR A 173 -11.17 -18.63 -16.13
CA THR A 173 -10.77 -17.42 -15.41
C THR A 173 -9.46 -16.89 -15.98
N GLY A 174 -9.42 -15.59 -16.27
CA GLY A 174 -8.19 -14.86 -16.58
C GLY A 174 -7.66 -14.17 -15.33
N ASN A 175 -6.35 -14.19 -15.15
CA ASN A 175 -5.68 -13.39 -14.15
C ASN A 175 -4.40 -12.77 -14.70
N THR A 176 -4.04 -11.61 -14.19
CA THR A 176 -2.73 -11.00 -14.43
C THR A 176 -2.40 -10.02 -13.32
N THR A 177 -1.12 -9.80 -13.06
CA THR A 177 -0.67 -8.88 -12.02
C THR A 177 0.18 -7.80 -12.65
N PHE A 178 -0.24 -6.56 -12.47
CA PHE A 178 0.59 -5.40 -12.76
C PHE A 178 1.38 -5.03 -11.52
N THR A 179 2.70 -5.17 -11.61
CA THR A 179 3.61 -4.84 -10.52
C THR A 179 3.76 -3.33 -10.36
N MET A 180 4.10 -2.88 -9.15
CA MET A 180 4.47 -1.49 -8.90
C MET A 180 5.58 -0.98 -9.82
N THR A 181 6.55 -1.83 -10.16
CA THR A 181 7.61 -1.51 -11.12
C THR A 181 7.05 -1.24 -12.52
N GLN A 182 6.16 -2.12 -13.01
CA GLN A 182 5.50 -1.93 -14.31
C GLN A 182 4.60 -0.69 -14.33
N ALA A 183 4.01 -0.33 -13.20
CA ALA A 183 3.23 0.89 -13.04
C ALA A 183 4.10 2.14 -12.80
N ASN A 184 5.42 2.07 -12.94
CA ASN A 184 6.36 3.17 -12.66
C ASN A 184 6.14 3.81 -11.27
N LYS A 185 5.79 2.97 -10.29
CA LYS A 185 5.43 3.33 -8.91
C LYS A 185 4.17 4.21 -8.77
N LEU A 186 3.34 4.33 -9.81
CA LEU A 186 2.19 5.23 -9.83
C LEU A 186 0.92 4.65 -9.18
N PHE A 187 0.97 3.45 -8.57
CA PHE A 187 -0.15 2.98 -7.75
C PHE A 187 -0.20 3.69 -6.39
N THR A 188 -0.58 4.96 -6.39
CA THR A 188 -0.71 5.78 -5.18
C THR A 188 -2.19 5.95 -4.78
N PRO A 189 -2.52 5.92 -3.48
CA PRO A 189 -3.90 6.10 -3.00
C PRO A 189 -4.63 7.30 -3.60
N GLY A 190 -5.91 7.13 -3.91
CA GLY A 190 -6.77 8.17 -4.46
C GLY A 190 -6.60 8.44 -5.96
N ARG A 191 -5.55 7.91 -6.61
CA ARG A 191 -5.45 7.96 -8.07
C ARG A 191 -6.37 6.95 -8.73
N LYS A 192 -6.63 7.16 -10.02
CA LYS A 192 -7.36 6.23 -10.87
C LYS A 192 -6.41 5.62 -11.89
N PHE A 193 -6.66 4.36 -12.23
CA PHE A 193 -6.00 3.70 -13.34
C PHE A 193 -7.04 3.05 -14.25
N ILE A 194 -6.69 2.93 -15.52
CA ILE A 194 -7.53 2.36 -16.55
C ILE A 194 -6.89 1.06 -17.00
N ILE A 195 -7.67 -0.02 -16.96
CA ILE A 195 -7.31 -1.26 -17.63
C ILE A 195 -8.06 -1.30 -18.95
N GLN A 196 -7.31 -1.36 -20.04
CA GLN A 196 -7.84 -1.59 -21.37
C GLN A 196 -7.58 -3.03 -21.77
N CYS A 197 -8.64 -3.74 -22.13
CA CYS A 197 -8.53 -5.11 -22.65
C CYS A 197 -8.97 -5.16 -24.12
N THR A 198 -8.10 -5.73 -24.95
CA THR A 198 -8.30 -5.86 -26.40
C THR A 198 -8.14 -7.34 -26.80
N PRO A 199 -9.15 -7.98 -27.40
CA PRO A 199 -9.02 -9.31 -28.00
C PRO A 199 -8.02 -9.29 -29.17
N ILE A 200 -7.28 -10.39 -29.36
CA ILE A 200 -6.18 -10.44 -30.34
C ILE A 200 -6.58 -11.16 -31.63
N GLU A 201 -7.71 -11.88 -31.64
CA GLU A 201 -8.18 -12.50 -32.88
C GLU A 201 -8.80 -11.48 -33.84
N PRO A 202 -8.59 -11.63 -35.16
CA PRO A 202 -8.96 -10.60 -36.13
C PRO A 202 -10.48 -10.45 -36.26
N GLY A 203 -10.97 -9.22 -36.13
CA GLY A 203 -12.06 -8.72 -36.97
C GLY A 203 -13.46 -8.65 -36.37
N LEU A 204 -13.69 -9.07 -35.12
CA LEU A 204 -15.07 -9.20 -34.61
C LEU A 204 -15.41 -8.52 -33.30
N TRP A 205 -14.48 -7.95 -32.55
CA TRP A 205 -14.84 -7.20 -31.33
C TRP A 205 -14.56 -5.71 -31.59
N ALA A 206 -15.61 -4.90 -31.62
CA ALA A 206 -15.56 -3.56 -32.21
C ALA A 206 -14.72 -2.55 -31.42
N THR A 207 -14.53 -2.76 -30.12
CA THR A 207 -13.89 -1.76 -29.26
C THR A 207 -13.16 -2.36 -28.05
N PRO A 208 -11.94 -1.91 -27.74
CA PRO A 208 -11.31 -2.19 -26.45
C PRO A 208 -12.21 -1.74 -25.30
N VAL A 209 -12.30 -2.56 -24.24
CA VAL A 209 -13.05 -2.19 -23.04
C VAL A 209 -12.12 -1.57 -22.02
N ASN A 210 -12.48 -0.37 -21.59
CA ASN A 210 -11.77 0.39 -20.58
C ASN A 210 -12.52 0.29 -19.26
N THR A 211 -11.91 -0.31 -18.25
CA THR A 211 -12.43 -0.30 -16.88
C THR A 211 -11.55 0.61 -16.03
N THR A 212 -12.19 1.59 -15.38
CA THR A 212 -11.48 2.51 -14.48
C THR A 212 -11.61 2.02 -13.05
N PHE A 213 -10.48 1.87 -12.38
CA PHE A 213 -10.41 1.55 -10.96
C PHE A 213 -9.88 2.74 -10.19
N SER A 214 -10.31 2.87 -8.95
CA SER A 214 -9.73 3.83 -8.00
C SER A 214 -8.84 3.08 -7.03
N ILE A 215 -7.66 3.62 -6.77
CA ILE A 215 -6.73 3.07 -5.79
C ILE A 215 -7.29 3.42 -4.40
N PRO A 216 -7.52 2.42 -3.53
CA PRO A 216 -8.05 2.64 -2.19
C PRO A 216 -7.24 3.70 -1.45
N LYS A 217 -7.97 4.57 -0.76
CA LYS A 217 -7.43 5.60 0.12
C LYS A 217 -8.15 5.50 1.46
N SER A 218 -7.40 5.60 2.55
CA SER A 218 -8.00 5.67 3.88
C SER A 218 -8.77 6.98 4.07
N SER A 219 -9.97 6.86 4.65
CA SER A 219 -11.02 7.88 4.62
C SER A 219 -10.88 8.99 5.66
N SER A 220 -9.97 8.86 6.63
CA SER A 220 -9.89 9.72 7.82
C SER A 220 -8.50 10.32 8.01
N MET A 221 -7.99 11.00 6.98
CA MET A 221 -6.67 11.64 7.03
C MET A 221 -6.61 13.00 6.35
N THR A 222 -5.76 13.87 6.89
CA THR A 222 -5.36 15.14 6.27
C THR A 222 -3.84 15.20 6.14
N SER A 223 -3.34 15.63 4.99
CA SER A 223 -1.90 15.78 4.78
C SER A 223 -1.34 16.97 5.57
N ILE A 224 -0.17 16.76 6.14
CA ILE A 224 0.60 17.77 6.86
C ILE A 224 1.80 18.15 6.00
N SER A 225 1.99 19.44 5.76
CA SER A 225 3.15 19.98 5.05
C SER A 225 3.72 21.17 5.82
N LEU A 226 5.04 21.22 5.93
CA LEU A 226 5.76 22.31 6.56
C LEU A 226 6.14 23.36 5.50
N ASN A 227 5.97 24.63 5.85
CA ASN A 227 6.43 25.74 5.00
C ASN A 227 7.95 25.86 5.13
N ASN A 228 8.66 25.90 3.99
CA ASN A 228 10.10 26.12 3.92
C ASN A 228 10.96 25.18 4.79
N SER A 229 10.55 23.92 4.97
CA SER A 229 11.32 22.96 5.77
C SER A 229 12.71 22.73 5.19
N PRO A 230 13.79 22.93 5.98
CA PRO A 230 15.12 22.47 5.62
C PRO A 230 15.14 20.95 5.38
N VAL A 231 16.08 20.51 4.54
CA VAL A 231 16.24 19.10 4.18
C VAL A 231 16.79 18.31 5.37
N VAL A 232 16.09 17.23 5.71
CA VAL A 232 16.50 16.27 6.74
C VAL A 232 17.76 15.53 6.28
N SER A 233 18.75 15.42 7.16
CA SER A 233 19.97 14.65 6.89
C SER A 233 19.63 13.16 6.70
N PRO A 234 20.24 12.45 5.72
CA PRO A 234 19.92 11.05 5.41
C PRO A 234 19.89 10.09 6.59
N GLU A 235 20.86 10.20 7.51
CA GLU A 235 20.99 9.32 8.69
C GLU A 235 20.49 9.99 9.99
N SER A 236 19.89 11.18 9.90
CA SER A 236 19.24 11.78 11.06
C SER A 236 17.87 11.14 11.32
N THR A 237 17.58 10.87 12.59
CA THR A 237 16.23 10.52 13.02
C THR A 237 15.40 11.78 13.27
N ILE A 238 14.07 11.63 13.26
CA ILE A 238 13.13 12.63 13.75
C ILE A 238 12.70 12.20 15.16
N THR A 239 12.46 13.15 16.05
CA THR A 239 11.81 12.88 17.34
C THR A 239 10.66 13.84 17.58
N SER A 240 9.68 13.40 18.36
CA SER A 240 8.49 14.18 18.67
C SER A 240 8.12 14.09 20.14
N LEU A 241 7.47 15.15 20.60
CA LEU A 241 7.00 15.34 21.95
C LEU A 241 5.55 15.79 21.88
N SER A 242 4.67 15.15 22.64
CA SER A 242 3.42 15.82 23.06
C SER A 242 3.65 16.44 24.41
N VAL A 243 3.55 17.76 24.49
CA VAL A 243 3.82 18.50 25.71
C VAL A 243 2.74 18.13 26.73
N GLN A 244 3.15 17.43 27.78
CA GLN A 244 2.21 16.85 28.73
C GLN A 244 1.38 17.92 29.43
N GLY A 245 0.05 17.72 29.48
CA GLY A 245 -0.90 18.67 30.04
C GLY A 245 -1.28 19.80 29.07
N THR A 246 -0.86 19.73 27.82
CA THR A 246 -1.25 20.65 26.74
C THR A 246 -1.76 19.87 25.53
N ASN A 247 -2.24 20.60 24.51
CA ASN A 247 -2.60 20.04 23.21
C ASN A 247 -1.63 20.47 22.11
N THR A 248 -0.35 20.58 22.47
CA THR A 248 0.72 21.01 21.58
C THR A 248 1.68 19.86 21.39
N MET A 249 1.99 19.56 20.13
CA MET A 249 3.06 18.65 19.76
C MET A 249 4.23 19.46 19.20
N GLN A 250 5.44 19.01 19.49
CA GLN A 250 6.67 19.55 18.94
C GLN A 250 7.44 18.44 18.23
N LEU A 251 8.15 18.82 17.18
CA LEU A 251 8.85 17.92 16.28
C LEU A 251 10.26 18.47 16.03
N TRP A 252 11.28 17.62 16.07
CA TRP A 252 12.67 18.01 15.81
C TRP A 252 13.34 17.08 14.81
N TRP A 253 14.22 17.65 13.99
CA TRP A 253 15.01 16.89 13.03
C TRP A 253 16.36 17.52 12.79
N GLY A 254 17.32 16.68 12.41
CA GLY A 254 18.65 17.09 11.97
C GLY A 254 18.69 17.49 10.50
N THR A 255 19.43 18.56 10.18
CA THR A 255 19.64 19.05 8.81
C THR A 255 21.00 18.61 8.26
N SER A 256 21.17 18.65 6.94
CA SER A 256 22.46 18.35 6.30
C SER A 256 23.58 19.34 6.64
N GLN A 257 23.25 20.54 7.13
CA GLN A 257 24.20 21.54 7.62
C GLN A 257 24.63 21.30 9.08
N GLY A 258 24.12 20.25 9.72
CA GLY A 258 24.41 19.95 11.11
C GLY A 258 23.62 20.80 12.11
N ALA A 259 22.58 21.52 11.68
CA ALA A 259 21.64 22.20 12.58
C ALA A 259 20.49 21.28 12.99
N ILE A 260 19.88 21.59 14.13
CA ILE A 260 18.62 20.96 14.56
C ILE A 260 17.52 21.99 14.39
N GLU A 261 16.46 21.61 13.69
CA GLU A 261 15.28 22.43 13.45
C GLU A 261 14.10 21.90 14.27
N THR A 262 13.12 22.77 14.51
CA THR A 262 11.89 22.41 15.20
C THR A 262 10.65 23.02 14.56
N ALA A 263 9.51 22.33 14.72
CA ALA A 263 8.20 22.82 14.36
C ALA A 263 7.19 22.49 15.46
N GLU A 264 6.30 23.44 15.76
CA GLU A 264 5.27 23.30 16.80
C GLU A 264 3.87 23.20 16.17
N PHE A 265 3.15 22.14 16.52
CA PHE A 265 1.84 21.78 16.02
C PHE A 265 0.78 21.97 17.11
N PRO A 266 0.11 23.12 17.18
CA PRO A 266 -1.11 23.25 17.96
C PRO A 266 -2.27 22.56 17.24
N LEU A 267 -3.26 22.06 17.99
CA LEU A 267 -4.49 21.36 17.52
C LEU A 267 -5.22 21.95 16.28
N GLN A 268 -4.97 23.20 15.90
CA GLN A 268 -5.71 23.91 14.85
C GLN A 268 -4.82 24.48 13.72
N ARG A 269 -3.49 24.24 13.73
CA ARG A 269 -2.58 24.83 12.72
C ARG A 269 -1.94 23.74 11.86
N PHE A 270 -2.47 23.55 10.65
CA PHE A 270 -2.01 22.54 9.68
C PHE A 270 -0.76 22.96 8.87
N GLN A 271 -0.25 24.18 9.09
CA GLN A 271 0.99 24.68 8.49
C GLN A 271 1.86 25.34 9.55
N PRO A 272 2.66 24.55 10.28
CA PRO A 272 3.56 25.09 11.28
C PRO A 272 4.78 25.75 10.65
N GLU A 273 5.31 26.74 11.36
CA GLU A 273 6.56 27.40 11.00
C GLU A 273 7.75 26.61 11.56
N THR A 274 8.80 26.52 10.76
CA THR A 274 10.06 25.90 11.17
C THR A 274 10.97 26.96 11.78
N THR A 275 11.61 26.63 12.89
CA THR A 275 12.60 27.50 13.55
C THR A 275 13.84 26.69 13.91
N GLN A 276 15.00 27.35 13.86
CA GLN A 276 16.25 26.73 14.28
C GLN A 276 16.24 26.53 15.80
N PHE A 277 16.45 25.28 16.22
CA PHE A 277 16.51 24.88 17.62
C PHE A 277 17.94 24.85 18.15
N ALA A 278 18.87 24.35 17.33
CA ALA A 278 20.31 24.38 17.59
C ALA A 278 21.07 24.73 16.31
N GLY A 279 22.16 25.49 16.45
CA GLY A 279 22.92 26.07 15.33
C GLY A 279 23.61 25.03 14.43
N ALA A 280 24.17 25.48 13.32
CA ALA A 280 24.96 24.63 12.43
C ALA A 280 26.13 23.95 13.17
N SER A 281 26.57 22.78 12.69
CA SER A 281 27.61 21.95 13.32
C SER A 281 27.28 21.38 14.72
N THR A 282 26.02 21.43 15.16
CA THR A 282 25.55 20.77 16.40
C THR A 282 25.57 19.25 16.24
N ILE A 283 25.12 18.75 15.08
CA ILE A 283 25.08 17.32 14.76
C ILE A 283 26.01 17.01 13.58
N PRO A 284 26.43 15.74 13.43
CA PRO A 284 27.32 15.32 12.34
C PRO A 284 26.66 15.53 10.99
N GLY A 285 27.46 15.86 9.97
CA GLY A 285 26.98 15.89 8.59
C GLY A 285 26.51 14.52 8.07
N THR A 286 26.95 13.43 8.71
CA THR A 286 26.50 12.06 8.40
C THR A 286 25.09 11.79 8.92
N GLY A 287 24.69 12.40 10.04
CA GLY A 287 23.39 12.25 10.69
C GLY A 287 23.50 12.00 12.19
N SER A 288 22.37 12.07 12.89
CA SER A 288 22.29 11.93 14.35
C SER A 288 20.93 11.38 14.76
N CYS A 289 20.93 10.48 15.75
CA CYS A 289 19.72 10.08 16.45
C CYS A 289 19.29 11.16 17.45
N LEU A 290 18.01 11.51 17.40
CA LEU A 290 17.33 12.40 18.33
C LEU A 290 16.33 11.62 19.19
N ALA A 291 16.24 11.97 20.48
CA ALA A 291 15.24 11.45 21.41
C ALA A 291 14.65 12.59 22.25
N SER A 292 13.37 12.50 22.63
CA SER A 292 12.71 13.52 23.43
C SER A 292 11.78 12.97 24.49
N ALA A 293 11.74 13.63 25.64
CA ALA A 293 10.94 13.24 26.81
C ALA A 293 10.14 14.43 27.36
N SER A 294 8.83 14.23 27.61
CA SER A 294 8.01 15.14 28.45
C SER A 294 7.77 14.47 29.78
N VAL A 295 8.34 15.00 30.86
CA VAL A 295 7.97 14.60 32.22
C VAL A 295 6.82 15.45 32.75
N ASN A 296 6.70 16.70 32.30
CA ASN A 296 5.53 17.55 32.50
C ASN A 296 5.61 18.76 31.55
N SER A 297 4.64 19.68 31.65
CA SER A 297 4.61 20.91 30.84
C SER A 297 5.85 21.80 31.02
N THR A 298 6.52 21.71 32.17
CA THR A 298 7.71 22.49 32.53
C THR A 298 8.98 21.65 32.60
N ASN A 299 8.95 20.41 32.15
CA ASN A 299 10.14 19.56 32.10
C ASN A 299 10.09 18.73 30.83
N GLN A 300 10.68 19.31 29.79
CA GLN A 300 10.81 18.72 28.47
C GLN A 300 12.28 18.65 28.13
N GLN A 301 12.68 17.60 27.43
CA GLN A 301 14.07 17.32 27.14
C GLN A 301 14.20 16.83 25.71
N VAL A 302 15.21 17.31 25.00
CA VAL A 302 15.59 16.83 23.67
C VAL A 302 17.08 16.52 23.70
N TRP A 303 17.44 15.30 23.28
CA TRP A 303 18.80 14.78 23.29
C TRP A 303 19.21 14.37 21.89
N TRP A 304 20.48 14.55 21.54
CA TRP A 304 21.06 14.13 20.27
C TRP A 304 22.48 13.56 20.44
N ILE A 305 22.89 12.72 19.49
CA ILE A 305 24.25 12.19 19.42
C ILE A 305 25.13 13.15 18.58
N THR A 306 26.27 13.55 19.14
CA THR A 306 27.29 14.36 18.44
C THR A 306 28.23 13.50 17.59
N GLU A 307 29.11 14.13 16.80
CA GLU A 307 30.06 13.41 15.92
C GLU A 307 31.07 12.55 16.67
N THR A 308 31.31 12.88 17.93
CA THR A 308 32.23 12.14 18.80
C THR A 308 31.55 10.97 19.51
N GLY A 309 30.23 10.80 19.36
CA GLY A 309 29.44 9.87 20.16
C GLY A 309 29.11 10.38 21.57
N ALA A 310 29.42 11.65 21.90
CA ALA A 310 28.87 12.29 23.10
C ALA A 310 27.37 12.56 22.92
N ILE A 311 26.60 12.44 24.01
CA ILE A 311 25.18 12.79 24.04
C ILE A 311 25.03 14.18 24.64
N ASP A 312 24.43 15.08 23.87
CA ASP A 312 24.14 16.46 24.27
C ASP A 312 22.64 16.77 24.09
N GLY A 313 22.17 17.91 24.56
CA GLY A 313 20.74 18.18 24.58
C GLY A 313 20.35 19.62 24.87
N GLN A 314 19.04 19.84 24.97
CA GLN A 314 18.45 21.01 25.62
C GLN A 314 17.32 20.57 26.53
N VAL A 315 17.10 21.36 27.58
CA VAL A 315 16.02 21.16 28.54
C VAL A 315 15.16 22.41 28.60
N ASN A 316 13.84 22.22 28.70
CA ASN A 316 12.89 23.28 28.96
C ASN A 316 12.31 23.10 30.36
N SER A 317 12.71 23.97 31.27
CA SER A 317 12.29 24.02 32.68
C SER A 317 11.06 24.92 32.91
N GLY A 318 10.32 25.26 31.85
CA GLY A 318 9.26 26.27 31.87
C GLY A 318 9.77 27.71 31.67
N LYS A 319 11.07 27.91 31.47
CA LYS A 319 11.71 29.21 31.20
C LYS A 319 12.21 29.35 29.76
N GLY A 320 11.82 28.41 28.89
CA GLY A 320 12.38 28.26 27.56
C GLY A 320 13.47 27.18 27.52
N TRP A 321 13.92 26.88 26.31
CA TRP A 321 14.95 25.88 26.06
C TRP A 321 16.35 26.43 26.39
N ALA A 322 17.13 25.64 27.11
CA ALA A 322 18.51 25.97 27.48
C ALA A 322 19.39 24.71 27.47
N PRO A 323 20.72 24.87 27.35
CA PRO A 323 21.64 23.76 27.54
C PRO A 323 21.45 23.11 28.92
N PRO A 324 21.67 21.80 29.06
CA PRO A 324 21.54 21.12 30.33
C PRO A 324 22.71 21.57 31.23
N GLY A 325 22.48 21.67 32.54
CA GLY A 325 23.52 22.08 33.49
C GLY A 325 23.43 23.53 33.97
N THR A 326 22.37 24.25 33.62
CA THR A 326 22.19 25.68 33.99
C THR A 326 21.38 25.88 35.27
N GLY A 327 20.83 24.80 35.86
CA GLY A 327 20.13 24.76 37.15
C GLY A 327 20.74 23.78 38.18
N PRO A 328 20.29 23.82 39.45
CA PRO A 328 20.78 22.91 40.50
C PRO A 328 20.43 21.44 40.20
N GLY A 329 21.42 20.54 40.23
CA GLY A 329 21.24 19.09 39.96
C GLY A 329 21.31 18.69 38.48
N GLU A 330 21.76 19.59 37.60
CA GLU A 330 21.72 19.40 36.14
C GLU A 330 23.04 18.97 35.48
N VAL A 331 24.07 18.57 36.25
CA VAL A 331 25.25 17.94 35.63
C VAL A 331 24.82 16.60 35.04
N PHE A 332 24.99 16.43 33.73
CA PHE A 332 24.61 15.22 33.02
C PHE A 332 25.86 14.39 32.66
N PRO A 333 25.94 13.11 33.08
CA PRO A 333 27.21 12.38 33.07
C PRO A 333 27.60 11.71 31.74
N PHE A 334 26.76 11.87 30.71
CA PHE A 334 26.88 11.21 29.40
C PHE A 334 27.37 12.13 28.26
N ASN A 335 27.73 13.40 28.54
CA ASN A 335 28.41 14.27 27.58
C ASN A 335 29.91 13.97 27.51
N LYS A 336 30.24 12.78 27.03
CA LYS A 336 31.62 12.32 26.86
C LYS A 336 31.74 11.64 25.51
N ALA A 337 32.84 11.91 24.80
CA ALA A 337 33.13 11.22 23.55
C ALA A 337 33.06 9.69 23.73
N SER A 338 32.61 9.00 22.68
CA SER A 338 32.43 7.55 22.62
C SER A 338 31.38 6.98 23.59
N THR A 339 30.47 7.80 24.13
CA THR A 339 29.37 7.33 24.99
C THR A 339 28.36 6.49 24.19
N ALA A 340 27.96 6.97 23.02
CA ALA A 340 27.07 6.30 22.08
C ALA A 340 27.80 5.93 20.78
N SER A 341 27.31 4.87 20.13
CA SER A 341 27.67 4.54 18.75
C SER A 341 27.27 5.68 17.82
N THR A 342 28.10 5.96 16.82
CA THR A 342 27.82 6.92 15.73
C THR A 342 27.46 6.22 14.42
N VAL A 343 27.39 4.88 14.40
CA VAL A 343 27.06 4.11 13.20
C VAL A 343 25.62 4.42 12.78
N ASN A 344 25.43 4.87 11.53
CA ASN A 344 24.15 5.33 10.98
C ASN A 344 23.46 6.39 11.86
N GLY A 345 24.23 7.34 12.40
CA GLY A 345 23.75 8.40 13.30
C GLY A 345 23.54 7.96 14.76
N GLY A 346 23.77 6.68 15.09
CA GLY A 346 23.57 6.12 16.41
C GLY A 346 22.10 5.77 16.70
N SER A 347 21.81 5.47 17.97
CA SER A 347 20.48 5.03 18.41
C SER A 347 20.24 5.38 19.87
N MET A 348 19.13 6.07 20.12
CA MET A 348 18.67 6.46 21.45
C MET A 348 17.16 6.36 21.56
N ALA A 349 16.68 6.06 22.75
CA ALA A 349 15.26 6.09 23.08
C ALA A 349 15.07 6.63 24.51
N SER A 350 13.99 7.34 24.73
CA SER A 350 13.62 7.84 26.05
C SER A 350 12.35 7.17 26.54
N LEU A 351 12.33 6.85 27.83
CA LEU A 351 11.19 6.25 28.51
C LEU A 351 10.72 7.16 29.65
N ILE A 352 9.43 7.50 29.68
CA ILE A 352 8.82 8.22 30.82
C ILE A 352 8.49 7.22 31.92
N LEU A 353 8.87 7.55 33.15
CA LEU A 353 8.56 6.71 34.32
C LEU A 353 7.12 6.86 34.77
N GLN A 354 6.61 5.84 35.47
CA GLN A 354 5.28 5.86 36.06
C GLN A 354 5.03 7.14 36.87
N TYR A 355 3.81 7.66 36.82
CA TYR A 355 3.39 8.92 37.48
C TYR A 355 4.22 10.15 37.08
N ASN A 356 4.96 10.08 35.98
CA ASN A 356 5.86 11.13 35.50
C ASN A 356 6.88 11.56 36.57
N LEU A 357 7.41 10.60 37.34
CA LEU A 357 8.44 10.87 38.35
C LEU A 357 9.79 11.25 37.73
N GLY A 358 9.98 10.93 36.45
CA GLY A 358 11.23 11.15 35.73
C GLY A 358 11.23 10.49 34.36
N ALA A 359 12.43 10.34 33.80
CA ALA A 359 12.66 9.68 32.53
C ALA A 359 13.96 8.86 32.56
N ILE A 360 14.07 7.89 31.68
CA ILE A 360 15.31 7.16 31.42
C ILE A 360 15.70 7.38 29.96
N LEU A 361 16.96 7.74 29.73
CA LEU A 361 17.55 7.79 28.41
C LEU A 361 18.36 6.51 28.21
N PHE A 362 18.10 5.80 27.12
CA PHE A 362 18.83 4.61 26.67
C PHE A 362 19.56 4.90 25.38
N TRP A 363 20.73 4.29 25.20
CA TRP A 363 21.51 4.37 23.97
C TRP A 363 22.30 3.09 23.71
N VAL A 364 22.66 2.87 22.45
CA VAL A 364 23.61 1.82 22.05
C VAL A 364 25.03 2.40 22.12
N ASP A 365 25.92 1.76 22.89
CA ASP A 365 27.34 2.14 22.93
C ASP A 365 28.14 1.53 21.75
N PRO A 366 29.39 1.98 21.50
CA PRO A 366 30.21 1.44 20.40
C PRO A 366 30.55 -0.06 20.50
N LYS A 367 30.34 -0.69 21.65
CA LYS A 367 30.57 -2.13 21.91
C LYS A 367 29.26 -2.92 21.95
N GLY A 368 28.14 -2.31 21.58
CA GLY A 368 26.83 -2.96 21.58
C GLY A 368 26.22 -3.16 22.99
N ALA A 369 26.73 -2.49 24.01
CA ALA A 369 26.05 -2.41 25.30
C ALA A 369 24.87 -1.44 25.21
N ILE A 370 23.84 -1.66 26.03
CA ILE A 370 22.78 -0.67 26.22
C ILE A 370 23.15 0.18 27.42
N GLY A 371 23.70 1.36 27.16
CA GLY A 371 23.95 2.38 28.17
C GLY A 371 22.64 3.05 28.58
N CYS A 372 22.57 3.47 29.84
CA CYS A 372 21.43 4.25 30.30
C CYS A 372 21.82 5.28 31.35
N CYS A 373 20.96 6.28 31.48
CA CYS A 373 20.99 7.25 32.56
C CYS A 373 19.56 7.57 32.95
N ARG A 374 19.28 7.64 34.25
CA ARG A 374 17.96 8.01 34.76
C ARG A 374 17.97 9.43 35.29
N TRP A 375 16.94 10.19 34.93
CA TRP A 375 16.63 11.47 35.51
C TRP A 375 15.39 11.35 36.40
N LEU A 376 15.45 11.85 37.64
CA LEU A 376 14.29 11.98 38.53
C LEU A 376 14.05 13.45 38.86
N ALA A 377 12.78 13.84 38.97
CA ALA A 377 12.41 15.20 39.35
C ALA A 377 12.97 15.63 40.72
N SER A 378 13.17 14.67 41.63
CA SER A 378 13.69 14.91 42.98
C SER A 378 15.22 14.99 43.08
N SER A 379 15.95 14.38 42.15
CA SER A 379 17.41 14.19 42.29
C SER A 379 18.23 14.56 41.05
N GLY A 380 17.59 14.91 39.94
CA GLY A 380 18.29 15.15 38.67
C GLY A 380 18.79 13.86 38.02
N TRP A 381 19.82 13.99 37.18
CA TRP A 381 20.48 12.87 36.51
C TRP A 381 21.31 12.04 37.49
N GLN A 382 21.21 10.72 37.37
CA GLN A 382 21.95 9.74 38.16
C GLN A 382 23.19 9.26 37.41
N ASP A 383 23.99 8.38 38.01
CA ASP A 383 25.18 7.84 37.36
C ASP A 383 24.84 7.03 36.10
N VAL A 384 25.72 7.12 35.09
CA VAL A 384 25.66 6.26 33.91
C VAL A 384 26.07 4.85 34.26
N PHE A 385 25.30 3.88 33.78
CA PHE A 385 25.69 2.47 33.81
C PHE A 385 25.08 1.74 32.61
N ASN A 386 25.61 0.54 32.34
CA ASN A 386 25.07 -0.32 31.29
C ASN A 386 23.85 -1.07 31.83
N ALA A 387 22.68 -0.85 31.23
CA ALA A 387 21.47 -1.62 31.51
C ALA A 387 21.60 -3.07 31.00
N LEU A 388 22.26 -3.25 29.85
CA LEU A 388 22.59 -4.55 29.25
C LEU A 388 24.07 -4.59 28.85
N SER A 389 24.69 -5.77 28.91
CA SER A 389 26.13 -5.97 28.70
C SER A 389 26.61 -5.69 27.28
N PRO A 390 27.91 -5.43 27.05
CA PRO A 390 28.50 -5.38 25.70
C PRO A 390 28.14 -6.59 24.85
N GLY A 391 27.94 -6.38 23.54
CA GLY A 391 27.52 -7.40 22.58
C GLY A 391 26.01 -7.72 22.59
N THR A 392 25.18 -6.99 23.35
CA THR A 392 23.73 -7.21 23.35
C THR A 392 23.08 -6.71 22.06
N ALA A 393 23.48 -5.53 21.58
CA ALA A 393 22.95 -4.89 20.39
C ALA A 393 24.03 -4.78 19.30
N SER A 394 23.61 -4.77 18.04
CA SER A 394 24.45 -4.28 16.96
C SER A 394 24.68 -2.77 17.12
N PRO A 395 25.87 -2.21 16.83
CA PRO A 395 26.13 -0.78 16.88
C PRO A 395 25.21 0.07 15.98
N ASP A 396 24.57 -0.53 14.98
CA ASP A 396 23.60 0.11 14.09
C ASP A 396 22.13 -0.15 14.49
N SER A 397 21.89 -0.83 15.61
CA SER A 397 20.56 -1.25 16.04
C SER A 397 19.67 -0.09 16.46
N GLN A 398 18.40 -0.12 16.05
CA GLN A 398 17.38 0.79 16.58
C GLN A 398 16.91 0.32 17.97
N LEU A 399 16.55 1.27 18.83
CA LEU A 399 15.98 1.00 20.15
C LEU A 399 14.49 1.27 20.17
N THR A 400 13.75 0.41 20.86
CA THR A 400 12.36 0.68 21.25
C THR A 400 12.21 0.46 22.74
N THR A 401 11.41 1.32 23.38
CA THR A 401 11.17 1.29 24.83
C THR A 401 9.68 1.41 25.11
N LEU A 402 9.22 0.74 26.15
CA LEU A 402 7.90 0.97 26.72
C LEU A 402 7.90 0.76 28.23
N SER A 403 6.83 1.22 28.87
CA SER A 403 6.56 0.96 30.27
C SER A 403 5.15 0.42 30.45
N PHE A 404 4.99 -0.53 31.36
CA PHE A 404 3.69 -0.99 31.82
C PHE A 404 3.69 -0.97 33.35
N GLY A 405 2.89 -0.08 33.95
CA GLY A 405 3.00 0.21 35.38
C GLY A 405 4.40 0.74 35.73
N SER A 406 5.05 0.13 36.73
CA SER A 406 6.43 0.42 37.12
C SER A 406 7.47 -0.35 36.30
N THR A 407 7.05 -1.33 35.50
CA THR A 407 7.97 -2.14 34.71
C THR A 407 8.44 -1.38 33.48
N ALA A 408 9.76 -1.31 33.27
CA ALA A 408 10.37 -0.72 32.08
C ALA A 408 10.97 -1.81 31.18
N TYR A 409 10.85 -1.62 29.87
CA TYR A 409 11.40 -2.53 28.87
C TYR A 409 12.19 -1.75 27.82
N VAL A 410 13.27 -2.37 27.34
CA VAL A 410 14.03 -1.93 26.17
C VAL A 410 14.30 -3.13 25.27
N PHE A 411 14.15 -2.97 23.97
CA PHE A 411 14.43 -4.00 22.97
C PHE A 411 15.32 -3.45 21.86
N CYS A 412 16.11 -4.35 21.28
CA CYS A 412 17.08 -4.09 20.24
C CYS A 412 17.33 -5.35 19.39
N VAL A 413 18.19 -5.22 18.40
CA VAL A 413 18.64 -6.30 17.52
C VAL A 413 20.15 -6.50 17.69
N SER A 414 20.60 -7.75 17.89
CA SER A 414 22.02 -8.10 17.99
C SER A 414 22.72 -8.08 16.63
N GLU A 415 24.05 -8.14 16.63
CA GLU A 415 24.85 -8.21 15.40
C GLU A 415 24.55 -9.47 14.56
N GLU A 416 24.22 -10.58 15.24
CA GLU A 416 23.81 -11.84 14.62
C GLU A 416 22.32 -11.87 14.24
N GLY A 417 21.60 -10.75 14.37
CA GLY A 417 20.19 -10.64 14.00
C GLY A 417 19.23 -11.35 14.95
N ALA A 418 19.58 -11.50 16.23
CA ALA A 418 18.65 -11.89 17.29
C ALA A 418 17.85 -10.67 17.77
N VAL A 419 16.60 -10.86 18.19
CA VAL A 419 15.83 -9.81 18.87
C VAL A 419 15.91 -10.06 20.37
N VAL A 420 16.47 -9.09 21.09
CA VAL A 420 16.79 -9.20 22.51
C VAL A 420 16.44 -7.91 23.24
N GLY A 421 16.38 -7.97 24.56
CA GLY A 421 16.06 -6.82 25.39
C GLY A 421 16.30 -7.07 26.85
N GLY A 422 15.69 -6.23 27.67
CA GLY A 422 15.73 -6.36 29.12
C GLY A 422 14.55 -5.68 29.80
N SER A 423 14.32 -6.05 31.06
CA SER A 423 13.34 -5.39 31.90
C SER A 423 13.87 -5.03 33.29
N TRP A 424 13.24 -4.00 33.88
CA TRP A 424 13.23 -3.76 35.31
C TRP A 424 11.79 -3.80 35.79
N SER A 425 11.47 -4.68 36.75
CA SER A 425 10.13 -4.79 37.36
C SER A 425 9.71 -3.53 38.12
N ASP A 426 10.68 -2.75 38.61
CA ASP A 426 10.46 -1.44 39.20
C ASP A 426 11.54 -0.44 38.75
N ALA A 427 11.21 0.33 37.72
CA ALA A 427 12.07 1.38 37.20
C ALA A 427 12.08 2.65 38.08
N THR A 428 11.22 2.73 39.09
CA THR A 428 11.16 3.85 40.04
C THR A 428 12.07 3.64 41.25
N GLY A 429 12.41 2.38 41.58
CA GLY A 429 13.30 1.98 42.66
C GLY A 429 14.80 2.14 42.36
N THR A 430 15.65 1.35 43.02
CA THR A 430 17.10 1.31 42.71
C THR A 430 17.32 0.51 41.44
N LEU A 431 18.01 1.09 40.46
CA LEU A 431 18.31 0.40 39.21
C LEU A 431 19.63 -0.39 39.30
N GLY A 432 19.65 -1.54 38.64
CA GLY A 432 20.83 -2.35 38.40
C GLY A 432 20.82 -2.88 36.96
N LEU A 433 21.52 -3.99 36.69
CA LEU A 433 21.39 -4.66 35.39
C LEU A 433 19.95 -5.09 35.14
N MET A 434 19.50 -4.96 33.89
CA MET A 434 18.19 -5.47 33.49
C MET A 434 18.18 -7.00 33.48
N SER A 435 17.01 -7.57 33.80
CA SER A 435 16.75 -8.98 33.53
C SER A 435 16.70 -9.19 32.03
N PRO A 436 17.57 -10.02 31.42
CA PRO A 436 17.63 -10.18 29.97
C PRO A 436 16.38 -10.86 29.42
N ILE A 437 15.97 -10.44 28.23
CA ILE A 437 14.82 -11.00 27.49
C ILE A 437 15.32 -11.43 26.11
N THR A 438 15.09 -12.69 25.77
CA THR A 438 15.27 -13.18 24.40
C THR A 438 13.91 -13.21 23.74
N VAL A 439 13.77 -12.57 22.56
CA VAL A 439 12.51 -12.50 21.80
C VAL A 439 12.57 -13.45 20.60
N ALA A 440 13.61 -13.33 19.77
CA ALA A 440 13.83 -14.18 18.59
C ALA A 440 15.30 -14.58 18.47
N SER A 441 15.56 -15.77 17.92
CA SER A 441 16.93 -16.29 17.76
C SER A 441 17.71 -15.55 16.67
N SER A 442 19.03 -15.79 16.61
CA SER A 442 19.91 -15.25 15.57
C SER A 442 19.38 -15.55 14.16
N GLY A 443 19.55 -14.58 13.25
CA GLY A 443 19.11 -14.63 11.86
C GLY A 443 17.64 -14.26 11.61
N ASN A 444 16.86 -13.93 12.65
CA ASN A 444 15.46 -13.55 12.50
C ASN A 444 15.26 -12.07 12.13
N ALA A 445 16.16 -11.19 12.56
CA ALA A 445 16.08 -9.75 12.36
C ALA A 445 17.26 -9.21 11.54
N ALA A 446 17.02 -8.12 10.80
CA ALA A 446 18.08 -7.36 10.16
C ALA A 446 18.74 -6.41 11.21
N PRO A 447 20.06 -6.47 11.47
CA PRO A 447 20.73 -5.68 12.52
C PRO A 447 20.47 -4.17 12.53
N GLY A 448 20.34 -3.55 11.34
CA GLY A 448 19.95 -2.14 11.18
C GLY A 448 18.48 -1.89 10.79
N GLY A 449 17.65 -2.93 10.85
CA GLY A 449 16.22 -2.88 10.52
C GLY A 449 15.40 -2.12 11.56
N GLY A 450 14.16 -1.76 11.21
CA GLY A 450 13.23 -1.14 12.15
C GLY A 450 12.78 -2.12 13.22
N ILE A 451 12.61 -1.62 14.44
CA ILE A 451 12.03 -2.32 15.58
C ILE A 451 10.97 -1.42 16.24
N GLY A 452 9.91 -2.03 16.76
CA GLY A 452 8.88 -1.33 17.51
C GLY A 452 8.33 -2.22 18.63
N SER A 453 7.73 -1.60 19.63
CA SER A 453 7.12 -2.35 20.73
C SER A 453 5.90 -1.62 21.29
N PHE A 454 4.91 -2.38 21.75
CA PHE A 454 3.71 -1.84 22.39
C PHE A 454 3.16 -2.79 23.44
N SER A 455 2.46 -2.24 24.43
CA SER A 455 1.77 -3.03 25.46
C SER A 455 0.46 -3.60 24.90
N VAL A 456 0.18 -4.87 25.19
CA VAL A 456 -1.11 -5.51 24.92
C VAL A 456 -1.93 -5.49 26.21
N SER A 457 -3.15 -4.97 26.16
CA SER A 457 -4.03 -4.91 27.33
C SER A 457 -5.21 -5.86 27.15
N ASP A 458 -5.23 -7.00 27.84
CA ASP A 458 -6.43 -7.83 27.89
C ASP A 458 -7.46 -7.23 28.87
N THR A 459 -8.62 -6.84 28.36
CA THR A 459 -9.78 -6.45 29.16
C THR A 459 -10.42 -7.63 29.92
N VAL A 460 -10.05 -8.87 29.62
CA VAL A 460 -10.63 -10.09 30.21
C VAL A 460 -9.68 -10.67 31.28
N GLY A 461 -9.56 -9.94 32.40
CA GLY A 461 -9.15 -10.54 33.67
C GLY A 461 -7.65 -10.59 33.97
N GLY A 462 -7.07 -9.44 34.33
CA GLY A 462 -6.15 -9.31 35.46
C GLY A 462 -4.75 -9.96 35.36
N ASN A 463 -3.74 -9.09 35.36
CA ASN A 463 -2.35 -9.30 35.82
C ASN A 463 -1.29 -9.88 34.87
N SER A 464 -1.61 -10.28 33.64
CA SER A 464 -0.56 -10.70 32.69
C SER A 464 0.00 -9.50 31.91
N GLN A 465 1.30 -9.23 32.08
CA GLN A 465 2.05 -8.22 31.30
C GLN A 465 2.39 -8.82 29.94
N GLU A 466 1.58 -8.52 28.92
CA GLU A 466 1.84 -8.93 27.55
C GLU A 466 2.37 -7.75 26.73
N ILE A 467 3.45 -8.00 25.99
CA ILE A 467 4.14 -7.02 25.16
C ILE A 467 4.27 -7.59 23.76
N ALA A 468 3.96 -6.78 22.77
CA ALA A 468 4.26 -7.09 21.39
C ALA A 468 5.57 -6.39 21.00
N VAL A 469 6.50 -7.17 20.44
CA VAL A 469 7.74 -6.69 19.84
C VAL A 469 7.73 -7.06 18.38
N LEU A 470 8.04 -6.12 17.50
CA LEU A 470 8.01 -6.32 16.05
C LEU A 470 9.27 -5.76 15.40
N TRP A 471 9.73 -6.43 14.35
CA TRP A 471 11.02 -6.14 13.73
C TRP A 471 11.00 -6.41 12.23
N THR A 472 11.95 -5.79 11.53
CA THR A 472 12.23 -6.07 10.12
C THR A 472 13.12 -7.30 9.99
N THR A 473 12.71 -8.27 9.17
CA THR A 473 13.48 -9.49 8.89
C THR A 473 14.52 -9.26 7.78
N PRO A 474 15.51 -10.16 7.62
CA PRO A 474 16.43 -10.14 6.47
C PRO A 474 15.74 -10.31 5.11
N LYS A 475 14.49 -10.78 5.08
CA LYS A 475 13.68 -10.90 3.86
C LYS A 475 12.84 -9.65 3.57
N ASN A 476 13.09 -8.55 4.27
CA ASN A 476 12.35 -7.29 4.13
C ASN A 476 10.84 -7.49 4.38
N SER A 477 10.50 -8.24 5.42
CA SER A 477 9.14 -8.36 5.98
C SER A 477 9.12 -7.90 7.43
N ILE A 478 7.93 -7.78 8.02
CA ILE A 478 7.74 -7.54 9.45
C ILE A 478 7.29 -8.84 10.09
N GLU A 479 7.95 -9.18 11.20
CA GLU A 479 7.50 -10.20 12.13
C GLU A 479 7.13 -9.55 13.46
N ILE A 480 6.24 -10.21 14.19
CA ILE A 480 5.78 -9.80 15.51
C ILE A 480 5.89 -10.98 16.45
N ALA A 481 6.36 -10.74 17.68
CA ALA A 481 6.30 -11.68 18.78
C ALA A 481 5.56 -11.09 19.96
N PHE A 482 4.73 -11.92 20.58
CA PHE A 482 4.09 -11.62 21.86
C PHE A 482 4.92 -12.24 22.98
N VAL A 483 5.31 -11.40 23.93
CA VAL A 483 6.20 -11.70 25.04
C VAL A 483 5.38 -11.53 26.31
N TYR A 484 5.23 -12.61 27.08
CA TYR A 484 4.50 -12.59 28.35
C TYR A 484 5.34 -13.14 29.48
N GLU A 485 5.22 -12.52 30.64
CA GLU A 485 5.90 -12.91 31.86
C GLU A 485 5.07 -14.01 32.57
N GLU A 486 5.50 -15.27 32.45
CA GLU A 486 5.08 -16.34 33.37
C GLU A 486 5.97 -16.29 34.62
N SER A 487 5.54 -16.91 35.72
CA SER A 487 6.10 -16.70 37.06
C SER A 487 7.63 -16.83 37.21
N TYR A 488 8.39 -17.34 36.22
CA TYR A 488 9.85 -17.32 36.18
C TYR A 488 10.46 -17.30 34.75
N SER A 489 9.69 -17.00 33.68
CA SER A 489 10.23 -16.99 32.30
C SER A 489 9.36 -16.24 31.29
N PHE A 490 9.99 -15.74 30.23
CA PHE A 490 9.31 -15.23 29.06
C PHE A 490 8.98 -16.35 28.09
N ARG A 491 7.77 -16.34 27.55
CA ARG A 491 7.37 -17.18 26.42
C ARG A 491 7.01 -16.29 25.25
N ASN A 492 7.43 -16.72 24.07
CA ASN A 492 7.32 -15.93 22.86
C ASN A 492 6.47 -16.68 21.84
N PHE A 493 5.55 -15.95 21.22
CA PHE A 493 4.78 -16.44 20.08
C PHE A 493 5.02 -15.54 18.88
N GLN A 494 5.73 -16.06 17.88
CA GLN A 494 6.19 -15.31 16.70
C GLN A 494 5.29 -15.59 15.48
N GLN A 495 4.97 -14.55 14.72
CA GLN A 495 4.21 -14.64 13.48
C GLN A 495 4.67 -13.64 12.41
N PRO A 496 4.50 -13.97 11.11
CA PRO A 496 4.66 -13.00 10.05
C PRO A 496 3.49 -11.99 10.05
N LEU A 497 3.82 -10.71 10.14
CA LEU A 497 2.85 -9.62 9.99
C LEU A 497 2.70 -9.21 8.53
N THR A 498 3.79 -9.30 7.75
CA THR A 498 3.78 -8.97 6.32
C THR A 498 4.50 -10.03 5.49
N VAL A 499 4.29 -10.00 4.17
CA VAL A 499 5.01 -10.89 3.24
C VAL A 499 6.44 -10.41 3.01
N ALA A 500 7.31 -11.29 2.52
CA ALA A 500 8.68 -10.95 2.09
C ALA A 500 8.68 -9.81 1.06
N GLN A 501 9.69 -8.94 1.12
CA GLN A 501 9.85 -7.76 0.25
C GLN A 501 8.76 -6.70 0.37
N SER A 502 7.93 -6.73 1.41
CA SER A 502 6.91 -5.70 1.64
C SER A 502 7.46 -4.44 2.31
N VAL A 503 8.69 -4.47 2.83
CA VAL A 503 9.35 -3.38 3.57
C VAL A 503 10.57 -2.88 2.78
N LEU A 504 10.88 -1.59 2.86
CA LEU A 504 12.14 -1.04 2.37
C LEU A 504 13.24 -1.29 3.41
N ALA A 505 14.34 -1.94 3.01
CA ALA A 505 15.41 -2.29 3.93
C ALA A 505 15.98 -1.06 4.69
N GLY A 506 16.26 -1.22 5.98
CA GLY A 506 16.88 -0.17 6.81
C GLY A 506 15.96 1.00 7.21
N THR A 507 14.64 0.90 6.98
CA THR A 507 13.68 1.90 7.44
C THR A 507 13.13 1.61 8.84
N GLY A 508 12.59 2.64 9.49
CA GLY A 508 11.94 2.52 10.80
C GLY A 508 10.56 1.87 10.74
N ILE A 509 10.04 1.48 11.91
CA ILE A 509 8.65 1.04 12.11
C ILE A 509 8.02 1.94 13.18
N ALA A 510 6.83 2.48 12.91
CA ALA A 510 6.07 3.25 13.89
C ALA A 510 4.85 2.46 14.36
N VAL A 511 4.53 2.59 15.64
CA VAL A 511 3.51 1.79 16.32
C VAL A 511 2.66 2.69 17.20
N TYR A 512 1.34 2.56 17.09
CA TYR A 512 0.40 3.30 17.93
C TYR A 512 -0.79 2.44 18.35
N ALA A 513 -0.98 2.28 19.66
CA ALA A 513 -2.17 1.64 20.21
C ALA A 513 -3.35 2.62 20.17
N THR A 514 -4.37 2.31 19.37
CA THR A 514 -5.59 3.14 19.23
C THR A 514 -6.59 2.84 20.33
N THR A 515 -6.67 1.57 20.77
CA THR A 515 -7.48 1.10 21.91
C THR A 515 -6.74 -0.04 22.62
N ALA A 516 -7.30 -0.58 23.70
CA ALA A 516 -6.74 -1.74 24.40
C ALA A 516 -6.51 -2.96 23.48
N ASN A 517 -7.35 -3.11 22.43
CA ASN A 517 -7.37 -4.29 21.56
C ASN A 517 -7.09 -3.94 20.09
N GLN A 518 -6.58 -2.75 19.77
CA GLN A 518 -6.20 -2.40 18.40
C GLN A 518 -4.93 -1.56 18.38
N CYS A 519 -3.98 -1.99 17.55
CA CYS A 519 -2.74 -1.28 17.29
C CYS A 519 -2.57 -1.06 15.80
N SER A 520 -2.25 0.18 15.42
CA SER A 520 -1.83 0.52 14.06
C SER A 520 -0.30 0.46 13.96
N ILE A 521 0.19 -0.11 12.87
CA ILE A 521 1.62 -0.28 12.59
C ILE A 521 1.90 0.30 11.21
N TRP A 522 2.88 1.19 11.12
CA TRP A 522 3.31 1.83 9.86
C TRP A 522 4.72 1.44 9.48
N TRP A 523 4.95 1.32 8.18
CA TRP A 523 6.28 1.10 7.61
C TRP A 523 6.38 1.71 6.21
N ILE A 524 7.62 1.82 5.73
CA ILE A 524 7.89 2.22 4.35
C ILE A 524 7.97 0.96 3.50
N GLY A 525 7.12 0.86 2.48
CA GLY A 525 7.10 -0.24 1.52
C GLY A 525 8.33 -0.21 0.61
N GLN A 526 8.69 -1.35 0.02
CA GLN A 526 9.89 -1.48 -0.83
C GLN A 526 9.99 -0.47 -1.99
N TYR A 527 8.87 0.14 -2.40
CA TYR A 527 8.83 1.14 -3.46
C TYR A 527 8.85 2.59 -2.95
N GLY A 528 8.93 2.79 -1.63
CA GLY A 528 8.88 4.08 -0.95
C GLY A 528 7.46 4.55 -0.63
N ASP A 529 6.45 3.69 -0.70
CA ASP A 529 5.08 4.03 -0.31
C ASP A 529 4.86 3.82 1.20
N LEU A 530 4.13 4.73 1.86
CA LEU A 530 3.77 4.56 3.27
C LEU A 530 2.62 3.55 3.41
N ARG A 531 2.79 2.56 4.28
CA ARG A 531 1.81 1.50 4.51
C ARG A 531 1.42 1.44 5.97
N ARG A 532 0.18 1.00 6.23
CA ARG A 532 -0.32 0.70 7.56
C ARG A 532 -0.99 -0.66 7.59
N THR A 533 -0.94 -1.33 8.73
CA THR A 533 -1.89 -2.38 9.07
C THR A 533 -2.43 -2.17 10.48
N THR A 534 -3.58 -2.76 10.78
CA THR A 534 -4.15 -2.78 12.12
C THR A 534 -4.14 -4.20 12.65
N VAL A 535 -3.56 -4.36 13.83
CA VAL A 535 -3.45 -5.63 14.55
C VAL A 535 -4.39 -5.59 15.76
N ASP A 536 -5.22 -6.62 15.88
CA ASP A 536 -5.96 -6.90 17.11
C ASP A 536 -5.22 -8.01 17.86
N PRO A 537 -4.39 -7.68 18.88
CA PRO A 537 -3.51 -8.62 19.54
C PRO A 537 -4.28 -9.79 20.18
N THR A 538 -5.52 -9.58 20.62
CA THR A 538 -6.37 -10.63 21.21
C THR A 538 -6.78 -11.70 20.20
N LYS A 539 -6.72 -11.39 18.89
CA LYS A 539 -7.11 -12.29 17.80
C LYS A 539 -5.93 -12.92 17.08
N VAL A 540 -4.70 -12.44 17.30
CA VAL A 540 -3.49 -12.94 16.63
C VAL A 540 -3.18 -14.39 17.01
N SER A 541 -3.63 -14.86 18.18
CA SER A 541 -3.53 -16.27 18.57
C SER A 541 -4.46 -17.21 17.78
N SER A 542 -5.50 -16.70 17.10
CA SER A 542 -6.60 -17.51 16.56
C SER A 542 -6.79 -17.46 15.03
N THR A 543 -6.12 -16.57 14.30
CA THR A 543 -6.33 -16.41 12.85
C THR A 543 -5.03 -16.52 12.06
N PRO A 544 -4.93 -17.43 11.07
CA PRO A 544 -3.67 -17.73 10.38
C PRO A 544 -3.33 -16.76 9.25
N THR A 545 -3.90 -15.55 9.20
CA THR A 545 -3.60 -14.58 8.14
C THR A 545 -3.67 -13.13 8.64
N PRO A 546 -2.60 -12.32 8.45
CA PRO A 546 -2.66 -10.90 8.74
C PRO A 546 -3.65 -10.21 7.79
N ASN A 547 -4.52 -9.36 8.33
CA ASN A 547 -5.32 -8.44 7.52
C ASN A 547 -4.35 -7.60 6.65
N TRP A 548 -4.65 -7.55 5.34
CA TRP A 548 -3.80 -6.96 4.31
C TRP A 548 -3.44 -5.50 4.59
N PRO A 549 -2.25 -5.04 4.19
CA PRO A 549 -1.83 -3.65 4.39
C PRO A 549 -2.79 -2.68 3.69
N VAL A 550 -3.18 -1.64 4.41
CA VAL A 550 -3.85 -0.45 3.87
C VAL A 550 -2.76 0.48 3.34
N PHE A 551 -2.90 0.91 2.08
CA PHE A 551 -2.03 1.94 1.51
C PHE A 551 -2.45 3.29 2.08
N GLU A 552 -1.52 3.93 2.78
CA GLU A 552 -1.76 5.26 3.34
C GLU A 552 -1.50 6.29 2.26
N GLU A 553 -2.35 7.31 2.19
CA GLU A 553 -2.14 8.42 1.28
C GLU A 553 -0.93 9.21 1.75
N VAL A 554 0.25 8.84 1.28
CA VAL A 554 1.40 9.73 1.24
C VAL A 554 0.97 10.97 0.47
N GLY A 555 1.30 12.17 0.97
CA GLY A 555 1.09 13.41 0.24
C GLY A 555 1.87 13.42 -1.09
N PRO A 556 2.19 14.58 -1.69
CA PRO A 556 2.97 14.60 -2.93
C PRO A 556 4.41 14.09 -2.70
N GLY A 557 4.63 12.78 -2.79
CA GLY A 557 5.95 12.16 -2.77
C GLY A 557 6.00 10.79 -2.09
N PHE A 558 6.86 9.92 -2.61
CA PHE A 558 7.29 8.70 -1.92
C PHE A 558 8.09 9.07 -0.66
N CYS A 559 8.09 8.20 0.33
CA CYS A 559 9.00 8.22 1.46
C CYS A 559 10.44 7.98 0.99
N ARG A 560 11.38 8.69 1.60
CA ARG A 560 12.82 8.43 1.50
C ARG A 560 13.15 7.18 2.32
N GLN A 561 14.18 6.45 1.91
CA GLN A 561 14.77 5.41 2.75
C GLN A 561 15.45 6.06 3.96
N THR A 562 14.81 5.96 5.13
CA THR A 562 15.34 6.49 6.39
C THR A 562 14.70 5.75 7.57
N ARG A 563 15.40 5.78 8.71
CA ARG A 563 14.89 5.31 10.02
C ARG A 563 13.78 6.21 10.57
N SER A 564 13.64 7.41 10.01
CA SER A 564 12.69 8.44 10.41
C SER A 564 11.25 8.14 10.00
N LEU A 565 10.57 7.36 10.83
CA LEU A 565 9.13 7.15 10.80
C LEU A 565 8.62 7.12 12.23
N ILE A 566 7.79 8.10 12.60
CA ILE A 566 7.28 8.24 13.97
C ILE A 566 5.77 8.50 13.97
N VAL A 567 5.13 8.13 15.06
CA VAL A 567 3.72 8.41 15.32
C VAL A 567 3.57 9.03 16.70
N GLN A 568 2.79 10.11 16.78
CA GLN A 568 2.65 10.89 18.00
C GLN A 568 1.18 11.20 18.26
N LYS A 569 0.73 10.94 19.49
CA LYS A 569 -0.62 11.29 19.93
C LYS A 569 -0.72 12.78 20.21
N LEU A 570 -1.53 13.52 19.48
CA LEU A 570 -1.75 14.95 19.73
C LEU A 570 -2.82 15.18 20.80
N SER A 571 -3.91 14.41 20.76
CA SER A 571 -5.03 14.53 21.71
C SER A 571 -5.74 13.19 21.91
N GLY A 572 -6.82 13.18 22.71
CA GLY A 572 -7.66 11.99 22.87
C GLY A 572 -8.29 11.47 21.57
N THR A 573 -8.40 12.33 20.55
CA THR A 573 -9.09 12.03 19.28
C THR A 573 -8.20 12.18 18.06
N GLN A 574 -6.92 12.51 18.23
CA GLN A 574 -6.01 12.76 17.12
C GLN A 574 -4.60 12.23 17.39
N PHE A 575 -4.02 11.61 16.36
CA PHE A 575 -2.60 11.28 16.31
C PHE A 575 -2.07 11.57 14.91
N ASP A 576 -0.79 11.90 14.83
CA ASP A 576 -0.13 12.29 13.60
C ASP A 576 1.05 11.36 13.32
N VAL A 577 1.28 11.04 12.04
CA VAL A 577 2.41 10.23 11.57
C VAL A 577 3.34 11.12 10.76
N PHE A 578 4.65 11.08 11.05
CA PHE A 578 5.66 11.88 10.36
C PHE A 578 6.72 11.02 9.70
N TYR A 579 7.16 11.45 8.52
CA TYR A 579 8.16 10.78 7.70
C TYR A 579 8.93 11.79 6.84
N VAL A 580 10.02 11.34 6.22
CA VAL A 580 10.79 12.13 5.26
C VAL A 580 10.41 11.72 3.83
N ASN A 581 10.07 12.67 2.97
CA ASN A 581 9.79 12.40 1.56
C ASN A 581 11.09 12.30 0.72
N THR A 582 10.98 11.86 -0.54
CA THR A 582 12.14 11.69 -1.45
C THR A 582 12.93 12.97 -1.73
N LYS A 583 12.35 14.16 -1.52
CA LYS A 583 13.07 15.45 -1.61
C LYS A 583 13.85 15.75 -0.33
N GLY A 584 13.77 14.89 0.68
CA GLY A 584 14.36 15.07 1.99
C GLY A 584 13.60 16.05 2.88
N ALA A 585 12.39 16.49 2.49
CA ALA A 585 11.55 17.34 3.31
C ALA A 585 10.68 16.50 4.24
N LEU A 586 10.39 17.06 5.42
CA LEU A 586 9.50 16.49 6.40
C LEU A 586 8.04 16.61 5.94
N ALA A 587 7.30 15.52 6.07
CA ALA A 587 5.88 15.42 5.73
C ALA A 587 5.14 14.61 6.80
N GLY A 588 3.82 14.70 6.83
CA GLY A 588 3.02 13.92 7.77
C GLY A 588 1.58 13.72 7.37
N LEU A 589 0.87 12.94 8.17
CA LEU A 589 -0.55 12.61 8.06
C LEU A 589 -1.22 12.74 9.41
N ALA A 590 -2.27 13.56 9.49
CA ALA A 590 -3.10 13.70 10.67
C ALA A 590 -4.28 12.73 10.60
N TYR A 591 -4.49 11.94 11.65
CA TYR A 591 -5.60 11.00 11.78
C TYR A 591 -6.57 11.46 12.85
N SER A 592 -7.85 11.51 12.51
CA SER A 592 -8.94 11.65 13.49
C SER A 592 -9.48 10.27 13.85
N LEU A 593 -9.52 9.96 15.15
CA LEU A 593 -10.05 8.71 15.71
C LEU A 593 -11.59 8.65 15.67
#